data_AF-A0A916L8W1-F1
#
_entry.id   AF-A0A916L8W1-F1
#
_cell.length_a   1.000
_cell.length_b   1.000
_cell.length_c   1.000
_cell.angle_alpha   90.00
_cell.angle_beta   90.00
_cell.angle_gamma   90.00
#
_symmetry.space_group_name_H-M   'P 1'
#
loop_
_entity.id
_entity.type
_entity.pdbx_description
1 polymer ?
#
loop_
_entity_poly.entity_id
_entity_poly.type
_entity_poly.pdbx_seq_one_letter_code
_entity_poly.pdbx_strand_id
1 'polypeptide(L)'
;MTSLDFNKAKEDVARVIDSSTGEFRDDFQQRAADFTKVVEQSKVVTEGTVNATAVESMNEHSAVVLVAATSRVTNSAGAKDEPRAWRLKVTVTEEGGQYKMSKVEFVP
;
A
#
# COMPACT_ATOMS: atom_id res chain seq x y z
N MET A 1 2.17 -9.79 -4.33
CA MET A 1 0.78 -9.41 -4.66
C MET A 1 0.31 -8.47 -3.55
N THR A 2 -0.12 -7.26 -3.90
CA THR A 2 -0.64 -6.25 -2.94
C THR A 2 -2.12 -6.05 -3.24
N SER A 3 -2.98 -6.88 -2.65
CA SER A 3 -4.41 -6.88 -2.95
C SER A 3 -5.24 -6.50 -1.74
N LEU A 4 -6.40 -5.87 -1.99
CA LEU A 4 -7.39 -5.49 -0.98
C LEU A 4 -8.75 -6.08 -1.36
N ASP A 5 -9.43 -6.66 -0.38
CA ASP A 5 -10.75 -7.30 -0.55
C ASP A 5 -11.75 -6.72 0.47
N PHE A 6 -12.91 -6.28 -0.01
CA PHE A 6 -13.98 -5.77 0.84
C PHE A 6 -14.48 -6.77 1.89
N ASN A 7 -14.40 -8.08 1.63
CA ASN A 7 -14.76 -9.10 2.61
C ASN A 7 -13.80 -9.14 3.81
N LYS A 8 -12.59 -8.58 3.64
CA LYS A 8 -11.52 -8.58 4.63
C LYS A 8 -11.01 -7.16 4.94
N ALA A 9 -11.81 -6.13 4.66
CA ALA A 9 -11.36 -4.74 4.70
C ALA A 9 -10.65 -4.37 6.02
N LYS A 10 -11.20 -4.78 7.18
CA LYS A 10 -10.60 -4.53 8.50
C LYS A 10 -9.27 -5.27 8.69
N GLU A 11 -9.20 -6.53 8.28
CA GLU A 11 -7.99 -7.34 8.37
C GLU A 11 -6.90 -6.79 7.44
N ASP A 12 -7.28 -6.39 6.24
CA ASP A 12 -6.40 -5.82 5.23
C ASP A 12 -5.81 -4.49 5.70
N VAL A 13 -6.64 -3.61 6.26
CA VAL A 13 -6.21 -2.35 6.87
C VAL A 13 -5.28 -2.60 8.06
N ALA A 14 -5.61 -3.56 8.92
CA ALA A 14 -4.75 -3.93 10.04
C ALA A 14 -3.37 -4.44 9.58
N ARG A 15 -3.32 -5.26 8.50
CA ARG A 15 -2.04 -5.72 7.93
C ARG A 15 -1.18 -4.59 7.39
N VAL A 16 -1.79 -3.58 6.76
CA VAL A 16 -1.05 -2.39 6.29
C VAL A 16 -0.48 -1.60 7.47
N ILE A 17 -1.26 -1.41 8.53
CA ILE A 17 -0.81 -0.73 9.75
C ILE A 17 0.32 -1.51 10.43
N ASP A 18 0.22 -2.84 10.51
CA ASP A 18 1.23 -3.70 11.13
C ASP A 18 2.55 -3.70 10.35
N SER A 19 2.45 -3.64 9.01
CA SER A 19 3.59 -3.58 8.08
C SER A 19 4.15 -2.15 7.90
N SER A 20 3.67 -1.17 8.67
CA SER A 20 4.09 0.23 8.58
C SER A 20 4.62 0.79 9.89
N THR A 21 5.47 1.80 9.77
CA THR A 21 6.00 2.62 10.87
C THR A 21 6.04 4.09 10.42
N GLY A 22 6.50 4.99 11.30
CA GLY A 22 6.73 6.39 11.00
C GLY A 22 5.53 7.12 10.38
N GLU A 23 5.83 8.07 9.49
CA GLU A 23 4.85 8.95 8.84
C GLU A 23 3.77 8.16 8.10
N PHE A 24 4.16 7.10 7.37
CA PHE A 24 3.20 6.31 6.62
C PHE A 24 2.17 5.63 7.53
N ARG A 25 2.60 5.10 8.68
CA ARG A 25 1.69 4.48 9.64
C ARG A 25 0.72 5.49 10.23
N ASP A 26 1.24 6.64 10.66
CA ASP A 26 0.43 7.68 11.31
C ASP A 26 -0.64 8.23 10.34
N ASP A 27 -0.25 8.54 9.11
CA ASP A 27 -1.15 9.00 8.05
C ASP A 27 -2.21 7.95 7.71
N PHE A 28 -1.80 6.68 7.58
CA PHE A 28 -2.72 5.62 7.25
C PHE A 28 -3.70 5.34 8.40
N GLN A 29 -3.25 5.36 9.65
CA GLN A 29 -4.11 5.21 10.84
C GLN A 29 -5.18 6.29 10.91
N GLN A 30 -4.82 7.55 10.64
CA GLN A 30 -5.79 8.66 10.62
C GLN A 30 -6.89 8.45 9.57
N ARG A 31 -6.56 7.82 8.44
CA ARG A 31 -7.49 7.62 7.31
C ARG A 31 -8.13 6.22 7.29
N ALA A 32 -7.69 5.32 8.18
CA ALA A 32 -8.05 3.90 8.16
C ALA A 32 -9.57 3.66 8.24
N ALA A 33 -10.27 4.40 9.10
CA ALA A 33 -11.71 4.25 9.29
C ALA A 33 -12.50 4.62 8.02
N ASP A 34 -12.15 5.73 7.38
CA ASP A 34 -12.82 6.18 6.16
C ASP A 34 -12.44 5.30 4.96
N PHE A 35 -11.18 4.87 4.87
CA PHE A 35 -10.73 3.91 3.88
C PHE A 35 -11.51 2.59 3.97
N THR A 36 -11.67 2.05 5.18
CA THR A 36 -12.44 0.81 5.43
C THR A 36 -13.88 0.96 4.94
N LYS A 37 -14.55 2.07 5.29
CA LYS A 37 -15.93 2.34 4.86
C LYS A 37 -16.05 2.38 3.33
N VAL A 38 -15.13 3.07 2.66
CA VAL A 38 -15.14 3.17 1.19
C VAL A 38 -14.98 1.80 0.54
N VAL A 39 -14.04 0.99 1.04
CA VAL A 39 -13.79 -0.37 0.55
C VAL A 39 -15.02 -1.25 0.73
N GLU A 40 -15.65 -1.24 1.90
CA GLU A 40 -16.87 -2.02 2.21
C GLU A 40 -18.08 -1.56 1.37
N GLN A 41 -18.36 -0.26 1.35
CA GLN A 41 -19.54 0.30 0.66
C GLN A 41 -19.47 0.12 -0.84
N SER A 42 -18.29 0.35 -1.43
CA SER A 42 -18.10 0.26 -2.88
C SER A 42 -17.76 -1.16 -3.33
N LYS A 43 -17.75 -2.14 -2.43
CA LYS A 43 -17.33 -3.53 -2.70
C LYS A 43 -16.05 -3.59 -3.51
N VAL A 44 -15.05 -2.82 -3.07
CA VAL A 44 -13.81 -2.65 -3.82
C VAL A 44 -13.02 -3.94 -3.73
N VAL A 45 -12.60 -4.44 -4.89
CA VAL A 45 -11.56 -5.46 -5.02
C VAL A 45 -10.41 -4.80 -5.78
N THR A 46 -9.23 -4.79 -5.18
CA THR A 46 -8.01 -4.28 -5.82
C THR A 46 -7.01 -5.40 -5.96
N GLU A 47 -6.54 -5.61 -7.17
CA GLU A 47 -5.44 -6.53 -7.47
C GLU A 47 -4.19 -5.75 -7.84
N GLY A 48 -3.11 -5.93 -7.08
CA GLY A 48 -1.83 -5.26 -7.31
C GLY A 48 -0.73 -6.22 -7.74
N THR A 49 -0.11 -5.92 -8.88
CA THR A 49 1.07 -6.61 -9.41
C THR A 49 2.28 -5.69 -9.34
N VAL A 50 3.35 -6.15 -8.69
CA VAL A 50 4.65 -5.48 -8.73
C VAL A 50 5.33 -5.86 -10.04
N ASN A 51 5.60 -4.87 -10.89
CA ASN A 51 6.23 -5.07 -12.19
C ASN A 51 7.76 -5.07 -12.08
N ALA A 52 8.31 -4.16 -11.28
CA ALA A 52 9.76 -4.05 -11.05
C ALA A 52 10.05 -3.37 -9.71
N THR A 53 11.21 -3.66 -9.15
CA THR A 53 11.75 -2.99 -7.96
C THR A 53 13.24 -2.69 -8.15
N ALA A 54 13.70 -1.60 -7.54
CA ALA A 54 15.11 -1.23 -7.48
C ALA A 54 15.44 -0.56 -6.15
N VAL A 55 16.60 -0.85 -5.57
CA VAL A 55 17.10 -0.12 -4.40
C VAL A 55 17.77 1.17 -4.87
N GLU A 56 17.24 2.31 -4.46
CA GLU A 56 17.84 3.64 -4.74
C GLU A 56 18.98 3.92 -3.75
N SER A 57 18.79 3.61 -2.48
CA SER A 57 19.80 3.77 -1.43
C SER A 57 19.53 2.83 -0.25
N MET A 58 20.57 2.52 0.52
CA MET A 58 20.46 1.66 1.70
C MET A 58 21.52 2.02 2.73
N ASN A 59 21.15 1.96 4.01
CA ASN A 59 22.02 1.97 5.17
C ASN A 59 21.67 0.77 6.08
N GLU A 60 22.32 0.66 7.24
CA GLU A 60 22.15 -0.48 8.15
C GLU A 60 20.69 -0.73 8.57
N HIS A 61 19.91 0.34 8.78
CA HIS A 61 18.56 0.25 9.36
C HIS A 61 17.46 0.77 8.42
N SER A 62 17.77 1.16 7.20
CA SER A 62 16.79 1.71 6.26
C SER A 62 17.23 1.60 4.81
N ALA A 63 16.25 1.47 3.91
CA ALA A 63 16.46 1.51 2.47
C ALA A 63 15.36 2.32 1.78
N VAL A 64 15.70 2.91 0.64
CA VAL A 64 14.74 3.50 -0.28
C VAL A 64 14.60 2.59 -1.48
N VAL A 65 13.38 2.11 -1.74
CA VAL A 65 13.05 1.18 -2.81
C VAL A 65 12.10 1.86 -3.79
N LEU A 66 12.48 1.89 -5.05
CA LEU A 66 11.61 2.29 -6.16
C LEU A 66 10.79 1.10 -6.59
N VAL A 67 9.48 1.26 -6.70
CA VAL A 67 8.53 0.22 -7.06
C VAL A 67 7.70 0.68 -8.26
N ALA A 68 7.78 -0.08 -9.35
CA ALA A 68 6.84 0.03 -10.46
C ALA A 68 5.78 -1.05 -10.28
N ALA A 69 4.50 -0.65 -10.21
CA ALA A 69 3.39 -1.56 -9.99
C ALA A 69 2.21 -1.23 -10.91
N THR A 70 1.39 -2.24 -11.16
CA THR A 70 0.11 -2.10 -11.85
C THR A 70 -0.97 -2.55 -10.88
N SER A 71 -2.00 -1.72 -10.69
CA SER A 71 -3.21 -2.15 -9.99
C SER A 71 -4.38 -2.25 -10.95
N ARG A 72 -5.32 -3.13 -10.63
CA ARG A 72 -6.64 -3.17 -11.24
C ARG A 72 -7.68 -3.09 -10.15
N VAL A 73 -8.72 -2.29 -10.39
CA VAL A 73 -9.75 -2.03 -9.39
C VAL A 73 -11.10 -2.39 -9.98
N THR A 74 -11.84 -3.22 -9.26
CA THR A 74 -13.25 -3.51 -9.52
C THR A 74 -14.08 -2.98 -8.36
N ASN A 75 -15.19 -2.31 -8.65
CA ASN A 75 -16.09 -1.80 -7.61
C ASN A 75 -17.56 -1.74 -8.10
N SER A 76 -18.49 -1.56 -7.17
CA SER A 76 -19.93 -1.44 -7.46
C SER A 76 -20.32 -0.13 -8.16
N ALA A 77 -19.44 0.88 -8.16
CA ALA A 77 -19.63 2.17 -8.81
C ALA A 77 -19.29 2.16 -10.31
N GLY A 78 -18.84 1.02 -10.85
CA GLY A 78 -18.62 0.83 -12.28
C GLY A 78 -17.15 0.81 -12.71
N ALA A 79 -16.19 0.76 -11.80
CA ALA A 79 -14.80 0.43 -12.14
C ALA A 79 -14.73 -1.02 -12.63
N LYS A 80 -14.24 -1.23 -13.85
CA LYS A 80 -14.20 -2.52 -14.56
C LYS A 80 -12.78 -2.97 -14.85
N ASP A 81 -11.96 -3.10 -13.80
CA ASP A 81 -10.67 -3.78 -13.87
C ASP A 81 -9.63 -3.11 -14.81
N GLU A 82 -9.77 -1.81 -15.03
CA GLU A 82 -8.84 -1.04 -15.85
C GLU A 82 -7.45 -0.97 -15.19
N PRO A 83 -6.36 -1.27 -15.92
CA PRO A 83 -5.02 -1.26 -15.36
C PRO A 83 -4.55 0.18 -15.10
N ARG A 84 -4.07 0.43 -13.88
CA ARG A 84 -3.47 1.69 -13.46
C ARG A 84 -2.01 1.47 -13.09
N ALA A 85 -1.12 2.17 -13.78
CA ALA A 85 0.30 2.12 -13.50
C ALA A 85 0.67 3.07 -12.36
N TRP A 86 1.56 2.62 -11.49
CA TRP A 86 2.05 3.33 -10.32
C TRP A 86 3.57 3.28 -10.31
N ARG A 87 4.19 4.41 -9.97
CA ARG A 87 5.60 4.49 -9.62
C ARG A 87 5.69 5.06 -8.22
N LEU A 88 6.24 4.26 -7.32
CA LEU A 88 6.29 4.55 -5.89
C LEU A 88 7.74 4.59 -5.44
N LYS A 89 8.03 5.52 -4.54
CA LYS A 89 9.24 5.51 -3.72
C LYS A 89 8.82 5.08 -2.32
N VAL A 90 9.35 3.96 -1.86
CA VAL A 90 9.01 3.36 -0.56
C VAL A 90 10.25 3.38 0.31
N THR A 91 10.20 4.14 1.40
CA THR A 91 11.23 4.05 2.44
C THR A 91 10.83 2.93 3.39
N VAL A 92 11.74 1.99 3.59
CA VAL A 92 11.63 0.96 4.62
C VAL A 92 12.60 1.25 5.76
N THR A 93 12.16 1.06 6.99
CA THR A 93 12.94 1.31 8.20
C THR A 93 12.77 0.13 9.15
N GLU A 94 13.86 -0.27 9.78
CA GLU A 94 13.86 -1.32 10.79
C GLU A 94 13.22 -0.80 12.09
N GLU A 95 12.21 -1.52 12.58
CA GLU A 95 11.57 -1.28 13.87
C GLU A 95 11.39 -2.62 14.58
N GLY A 96 12.04 -2.80 15.73
CA GLY A 96 11.95 -4.04 16.51
C GLY A 96 12.44 -5.29 15.77
N GLY A 97 13.48 -5.16 14.92
CA GLY A 97 14.04 -6.27 14.15
C GLY A 97 13.27 -6.63 12.87
N GLN A 98 12.30 -5.82 12.47
CA GLN A 98 11.52 -6.00 11.24
C GLN A 98 11.56 -4.75 10.38
N TYR A 99 11.78 -4.91 9.07
CA TYR A 99 11.68 -3.79 8.12
C TYR A 99 10.21 -3.51 7.80
N LYS A 100 9.78 -2.28 8.05
CA LYS A 100 8.41 -1.79 7.80
C LYS A 100 8.43 -0.58 6.88
N MET A 101 7.33 -0.32 6.20
CA MET A 101 7.18 0.87 5.36
C MET A 101 7.05 2.11 6.25
N SER A 102 8.06 2.98 6.23
CA SER A 102 8.07 4.22 7.01
C SER A 102 7.56 5.43 6.23
N LYS A 103 7.70 5.39 4.90
CA LYS A 103 7.23 6.43 3.98
C LYS A 103 6.86 5.85 2.62
N VAL A 104 5.81 6.38 1.99
CA VAL A 104 5.40 6.03 0.62
C VAL A 104 5.10 7.31 -0.15
N GLU A 105 5.74 7.50 -1.30
CA GLU A 105 5.63 8.69 -2.15
C GLU A 105 5.38 8.30 -3.60
N PHE A 106 4.62 9.11 -4.33
CA PHE A 106 4.43 8.95 -5.77
C PHE A 106 5.57 9.57 -6.54
N VAL A 107 6.08 8.86 -7.55
CA VAL A 107 7.12 9.35 -8.46
C VAL A 107 6.47 9.79 -9.77
N PRO A 108 6.68 11.05 -10.23
CA PRO A 108 6.13 11.59 -11.47
C PRO A 108 6.60 10.88 -12.72
#